data_AF-A0A915DY83-F1
#
_entry.id   AF-A0A915DY83-F1
#
_cell.length_a   1.000
_cell.length_b   1.000
_cell.length_c   1.000
_cell.angle_alpha   90.00
_cell.angle_beta   90.00
_cell.angle_gamma   90.00
#
_symmetry.space_group_name_H-M   'P 1'
#
loop_
_entity.id
_entity.type
_entity.pdbx_description
1 polymer ?
#
loop_
_entity_poly.entity_id
_entity_poly.type
_entity_poly.pdbx_seq_one_letter_code
_entity_poly.pdbx_strand_id
1 'polypeptide(L)'
;MAGGEVTPDGLIAIGQIAKKYNLYTKITGGQRVDMFGAQVHELPFIWEELNAAGFESGHAYATLIRYIDRFYMFYIQTADRLQRTSVWRDNMEGGLDYLKSVVVDDSLGLAAELERRMEHIIGTYQDEWRTAVENPEVRKRFQTYINAGANEQADPHIQFTTERGQIRPLTEAETFRRPHSNG
;
A
#
# COMPACT_ATOMS: atom_id res chain seq x y z
N MET A 1 -25.53 -13.32 3.64
CA MET A 1 -26.16 -14.64 3.88
C MET A 1 -25.87 -15.06 5.29
N ALA A 2 -26.84 -14.92 6.20
CA ALA A 2 -26.73 -15.47 7.55
C ALA A 2 -26.99 -16.99 7.47
N GLY A 3 -26.14 -17.82 8.10
CA GLY A 3 -26.35 -19.27 8.14
C GLY A 3 -26.38 -20.01 6.79
N GLY A 4 -25.93 -19.39 5.70
CA GLY A 4 -26.00 -19.98 4.35
C GLY A 4 -27.37 -19.88 3.68
N GLU A 5 -28.30 -19.12 4.25
CA GLU A 5 -29.64 -18.92 3.68
C GLU A 5 -29.64 -17.84 2.59
N VAL A 6 -30.33 -18.14 1.48
CA VAL A 6 -30.56 -17.23 0.35
C VAL A 6 -31.92 -17.55 -0.29
N THR A 7 -32.66 -16.52 -0.68
CA THR A 7 -33.93 -16.69 -1.41
C THR A 7 -33.66 -17.14 -2.85
N PRO A 8 -34.62 -17.80 -3.52
CA PRO A 8 -34.47 -18.11 -4.94
C PRO A 8 -34.18 -16.88 -5.81
N ASP A 9 -34.88 -15.77 -5.55
CA ASP A 9 -34.67 -14.50 -6.26
C ASP A 9 -33.28 -13.92 -6.00
N GLY A 10 -32.80 -13.99 -4.76
CA GLY A 10 -31.45 -13.56 -4.41
C GLY A 10 -30.37 -14.39 -5.12
N LEU A 11 -30.57 -15.72 -5.22
CA LEU A 11 -29.64 -16.60 -5.93
C LEU A 11 -29.60 -16.29 -7.43
N ILE A 12 -30.76 -16.00 -8.03
CA ILE A 12 -30.86 -15.55 -9.43
C ILE A 12 -30.12 -14.22 -9.60
N ALA A 13 -30.33 -13.26 -8.70
CA ALA A 13 -29.68 -11.96 -8.74
C ALA A 13 -28.15 -12.08 -8.68
N ILE A 14 -27.61 -12.90 -7.76
CA ILE A 14 -26.17 -13.19 -7.69
C ILE A 14 -25.65 -13.71 -9.04
N GLY A 15 -26.34 -14.69 -9.64
CA GLY A 15 -25.94 -15.26 -10.93
C GLY A 15 -25.98 -14.24 -12.08
N GLN A 16 -26.99 -13.36 -12.09
CA GLN A 16 -27.13 -12.30 -13.09
C GLN A 16 -26.01 -11.25 -12.96
N ILE A 17 -25.72 -10.81 -11.74
CA ILE A 17 -24.64 -9.85 -11.45
C ILE A 17 -23.29 -10.47 -11.80
N ALA A 18 -23.02 -11.70 -11.37
CA ALA A 18 -21.79 -12.41 -11.73
C ALA A 18 -21.60 -12.51 -13.25
N LYS A 19 -22.66 -12.84 -13.99
CA LYS A 19 -22.61 -12.89 -15.45
C LYS A 19 -22.35 -11.52 -16.08
N LYS A 20 -23.01 -10.47 -15.58
CA LYS A 20 -22.89 -9.09 -16.08
C LYS A 20 -21.44 -8.57 -15.98
N TYR A 21 -20.78 -8.85 -14.86
CA TYR A 21 -19.41 -8.41 -14.59
C TYR A 21 -18.35 -9.47 -14.94
N ASN A 22 -18.74 -10.55 -15.64
CA ASN A 22 -17.86 -11.65 -16.03
C ASN A 22 -17.04 -12.25 -14.85
N LEU A 23 -17.72 -12.48 -13.73
CA LEU A 23 -17.12 -12.97 -12.50
C LEU A 23 -17.10 -14.50 -12.47
N TYR A 24 -15.93 -15.07 -12.19
CA TYR A 24 -15.83 -16.49 -11.88
C TYR A 24 -16.51 -16.74 -10.53
N THR A 25 -17.49 -17.65 -10.51
CA THR A 25 -18.33 -17.89 -9.34
C THR A 25 -18.10 -19.31 -8.81
N LYS A 26 -17.90 -19.44 -7.50
CA LYS A 26 -17.66 -20.72 -6.83
C LYS A 26 -18.49 -20.85 -5.56
N ILE A 27 -19.16 -21.98 -5.40
CA ILE A 27 -19.75 -22.37 -4.11
C ILE A 27 -18.64 -22.98 -3.25
N THR A 28 -18.48 -22.48 -2.02
CA THR A 28 -17.46 -22.93 -1.08
C THR A 28 -18.01 -23.98 -0.10
N GLY A 29 -17.11 -24.74 0.53
CA GLY A 29 -17.48 -25.67 1.61
C GLY A 29 -18.03 -24.99 2.87
N GLY A 30 -17.91 -23.66 2.97
CA GLY A 30 -18.45 -22.85 4.07
C GLY A 30 -19.84 -22.28 3.79
N GLN A 31 -20.60 -22.83 2.82
CA GLN A 31 -21.93 -22.37 2.43
C GLN A 31 -21.95 -20.91 1.96
N ARG A 32 -20.92 -20.51 1.20
CA ARG A 32 -20.81 -19.17 0.60
C ARG A 32 -20.70 -19.27 -0.91
N VAL A 33 -21.10 -18.20 -1.58
CA VAL A 33 -20.85 -17.98 -3.01
C VAL A 33 -19.75 -16.94 -3.14
N ASP A 34 -18.60 -17.36 -3.64
CA ASP A 34 -17.49 -16.47 -3.94
C ASP A 34 -17.58 -16.01 -5.39
N MET A 35 -17.33 -14.73 -5.64
CA MET A 35 -17.26 -14.12 -6.97
C MET A 35 -15.88 -13.47 -7.15
N PHE A 36 -15.15 -13.89 -8.18
CA PHE A 36 -13.78 -13.47 -8.46
C PHE A 36 -13.66 -12.78 -9.82
N GLY A 37 -12.73 -11.83 -9.93
CA GLY A 37 -12.41 -11.15 -11.19
C GLY A 37 -12.94 -9.72 -11.32
N ALA A 38 -13.67 -9.23 -10.31
CA ALA A 38 -14.17 -7.85 -10.28
C ALA A 38 -13.01 -6.85 -10.26
N GLN A 39 -13.09 -5.82 -11.09
CA GLN A 39 -12.15 -4.70 -11.07
C GLN A 39 -12.50 -3.74 -9.94
N VAL A 40 -11.48 -3.08 -9.37
CA VAL A 40 -11.66 -2.17 -8.22
C VAL A 40 -12.71 -1.08 -8.49
N HIS A 41 -12.71 -0.53 -9.70
CA HIS A 41 -13.66 0.52 -10.10
C HIS A 41 -15.09 0.00 -10.33
N GLU A 42 -15.29 -1.32 -10.47
CA GLU A 42 -16.60 -1.93 -10.65
C GLU A 42 -17.30 -2.21 -9.30
N LEU A 43 -16.52 -2.32 -8.22
CA LEU A 43 -17.02 -2.71 -6.90
C LEU A 43 -18.20 -1.85 -6.41
N PRO A 44 -18.20 -0.51 -6.52
CA PRO A 44 -19.34 0.28 -6.08
C PRO A 44 -20.65 -0.09 -6.78
N PHE A 45 -20.60 -0.34 -8.09
CA PHE A 45 -21.78 -0.71 -8.88
C PHE A 45 -22.26 -2.12 -8.55
N ILE A 46 -21.32 -3.07 -8.40
CA ILE A 46 -21.63 -4.44 -7.98
C ILE A 46 -22.31 -4.43 -6.60
N TRP A 47 -21.80 -3.63 -5.65
CA TRP A 47 -22.40 -3.50 -4.33
C TRP A 47 -23.79 -2.87 -4.37
N GLU A 48 -24.01 -1.83 -5.17
CA GLU A 48 -25.34 -1.24 -5.36
C GLU A 48 -26.36 -2.26 -5.88
N GLU A 49 -25.99 -3.07 -6.88
CA GLU A 49 -26.89 -4.10 -7.42
C GLU A 49 -27.16 -5.22 -6.41
N LEU A 50 -26.15 -5.64 -5.65
CA LEU A 50 -26.33 -6.61 -4.57
C LEU A 50 -27.22 -6.04 -3.44
N ASN A 51 -27.04 -4.77 -3.07
CA ASN A 51 -27.87 -4.07 -2.09
C ASN A 51 -29.33 -3.97 -2.58
N ALA A 52 -29.55 -3.64 -3.85
CA ALA A 52 -30.88 -3.63 -4.46
C ALA A 52 -31.55 -5.02 -4.48
N ALA A 53 -30.75 -6.09 -4.55
CA ALA A 53 -31.21 -7.47 -4.42
C ALA A 53 -31.38 -7.95 -2.96
N GLY A 54 -31.20 -7.05 -1.97
CA GLY A 54 -31.42 -7.35 -0.55
C GLY A 54 -30.20 -7.94 0.17
N PHE A 55 -29.01 -7.91 -0.43
CA PHE A 55 -27.77 -8.33 0.23
C PHE A 55 -27.06 -7.13 0.87
N GLU A 56 -26.58 -7.24 2.11
CA GLU A 56 -25.70 -6.22 2.69
C GLU A 56 -24.28 -6.34 2.11
N SER A 57 -23.92 -5.49 1.15
CA SER A 57 -22.64 -5.53 0.43
C SER A 57 -21.90 -4.19 0.52
N GLY A 58 -20.56 -4.23 0.51
CA GLY A 58 -19.70 -3.03 0.56
C GLY A 58 -19.55 -2.38 1.94
N HIS A 59 -20.49 -2.58 2.87
CA HIS A 59 -20.45 -2.03 4.23
C HIS A 59 -19.20 -2.44 5.03
N ALA A 60 -18.79 -3.70 4.92
CA ALA A 60 -17.60 -4.20 5.60
C ALA A 60 -16.32 -3.52 5.07
N TYR A 61 -16.25 -3.25 3.77
CA TYR A 61 -15.11 -2.57 3.16
C TYR A 61 -15.04 -1.12 3.63
N ALA A 62 -16.14 -0.36 3.52
CA ALA A 62 -16.17 1.03 3.98
C ALA A 62 -15.86 1.15 5.48
N THR A 63 -16.36 0.21 6.29
CA THR A 63 -16.09 0.17 7.73
C THR A 63 -14.63 -0.16 8.02
N LEU A 64 -14.04 -1.11 7.29
CA LEU A 64 -12.62 -1.44 7.40
C LEU A 64 -11.74 -0.24 7.07
N ILE A 65 -12.02 0.47 5.98
CA ILE A 65 -11.27 1.68 5.60
C ILE A 65 -11.33 2.72 6.72
N ARG A 66 -12.53 3.01 7.26
CA ARG A 66 -12.66 3.93 8.42
C ARG A 66 -11.83 3.50 9.62
N TYR A 67 -11.82 2.20 9.96
CA TYR A 67 -11.02 1.72 11.09
C TYR A 67 -9.52 1.84 10.83
N ILE A 68 -9.08 1.62 9.59
CA ILE A 68 -7.69 1.82 9.19
C ILE A 68 -7.31 3.31 9.32
N ASP A 69 -8.16 4.20 8.82
CA ASP A 69 -7.94 5.65 8.87
C ASP A 69 -7.82 6.14 10.32
N ARG A 70 -8.79 5.75 11.15
CA ARG A 70 -8.80 6.05 12.59
C ARG A 70 -7.57 5.50 13.28
N PHE A 71 -7.19 4.24 13.02
CA PHE A 71 -6.01 3.62 13.60
C PHE A 71 -4.75 4.41 13.26
N TYR A 72 -4.51 4.73 11.99
CA TYR A 72 -3.32 5.46 11.58
C TYR A 72 -3.29 6.87 12.14
N MET A 73 -4.41 7.59 12.13
CA MET A 73 -4.47 8.94 12.69
C MET A 73 -4.27 8.93 14.20
N PHE A 74 -4.88 7.98 14.90
CA PHE A 74 -4.70 7.82 16.35
C PHE A 74 -3.25 7.46 16.69
N TYR A 75 -2.63 6.56 15.92
CA TYR A 75 -1.22 6.22 16.03
C TYR A 75 -0.32 7.44 15.84
N ILE A 76 -0.51 8.20 14.74
CA ILE A 76 0.29 9.40 14.44
C ILE A 76 0.15 10.45 15.55
N GLN A 77 -1.04 10.57 16.14
CA GLN A 77 -1.30 11.56 17.19
C GLN A 77 -0.73 11.16 18.55
N THR A 78 -0.61 9.87 18.85
CA THR A 78 -0.33 9.39 20.23
C THR A 78 1.01 8.67 20.37
N ALA A 79 1.63 8.23 19.28
CA ALA A 79 2.92 7.57 19.32
C ALA A 79 4.07 8.57 19.44
N ASP A 80 5.13 8.15 20.14
CA ASP A 80 6.38 8.91 20.18
C ASP A 80 7.05 8.94 18.80
N ARG A 81 7.86 9.97 18.56
CA ARG A 81 8.60 10.12 17.31
C ARG A 81 9.51 8.90 17.07
N LEU A 82 9.41 8.30 15.87
CA LEU A 82 10.12 7.09 15.45
C LEU A 82 9.81 5.84 16.29
N GLN A 83 8.76 5.86 17.10
CA GLN A 83 8.29 4.67 17.79
C GLN A 83 7.76 3.66 16.78
N ARG A 84 7.94 2.36 17.06
CA ARG A 84 7.32 1.30 16.26
C ARG A 84 5.91 1.06 16.76
N THR A 85 4.98 0.79 15.86
CA THR A 85 3.57 0.52 16.17
C THR A 85 3.38 -0.60 17.21
N SER A 86 4.21 -1.64 17.19
CA SER A 86 4.17 -2.71 18.20
C SER A 86 4.50 -2.20 19.60
N VAL A 87 5.57 -1.39 19.73
CA VAL A 87 6.02 -0.82 21.01
C VAL A 87 5.01 0.19 21.54
N TRP A 88 4.47 1.03 20.66
CA TRP A 88 3.40 1.97 21.00
C TRP A 88 2.19 1.25 21.61
N ARG A 89 1.72 0.18 20.95
CA ARG A 89 0.60 -0.64 21.45
C ARG A 89 0.93 -1.31 22.77
N ASP A 90 2.13 -1.86 22.93
CA ASP A 90 2.52 -2.60 24.15
C ASP A 90 2.62 -1.67 25.37
N ASN A 91 2.95 -0.40 25.16
CA ASN A 91 3.00 0.61 26.22
C ASN A 91 1.62 1.22 26.56
N MET A 92 0.59 0.92 25.78
CA MET A 92 -0.76 1.48 25.97
C MET A 92 -1.46 0.79 27.13
N GLU A 93 -1.90 1.57 28.13
CA GLU A 93 -2.71 1.06 29.22
C GLU A 93 -4.06 0.54 28.68
N GLY A 94 -4.42 -0.71 29.01
CA GLY A 94 -5.56 -1.41 28.42
C GLY A 94 -5.28 -2.07 27.05
N GLY A 95 -4.09 -1.86 26.48
CA GLY A 95 -3.58 -2.57 25.31
C GLY A 95 -4.53 -2.56 24.10
N LEU A 96 -4.67 -3.73 23.47
CA LEU A 96 -5.49 -3.87 22.25
C LEU A 96 -6.98 -3.60 22.50
N ASP A 97 -7.50 -3.92 23.67
CA ASP A 97 -8.93 -3.76 23.94
C ASP A 97 -9.30 -2.28 24.10
N TYR A 98 -8.43 -1.49 24.73
CA TYR A 98 -8.58 -0.03 24.73
C TYR A 98 -8.45 0.55 23.32
N LEU A 99 -7.48 0.09 22.53
CA LEU A 99 -7.34 0.55 21.15
C LEU A 99 -8.61 0.26 20.31
N LYS A 100 -9.21 -0.92 20.49
CA LYS A 100 -10.50 -1.25 19.86
C LYS A 100 -11.60 -0.32 20.35
N SER A 101 -11.71 -0.05 21.65
CA SER A 101 -12.76 0.84 22.15
C SER A 101 -12.67 2.25 21.55
N VAL A 102 -11.45 2.75 21.33
CA VAL A 102 -11.24 4.05 20.69
C VAL A 102 -11.56 4.02 19.20
N VAL A 103 -11.03 3.03 18.46
CA VAL A 103 -11.11 2.99 16.98
C VAL A 103 -12.48 2.50 16.48
N VAL A 104 -13.04 1.49 17.14
CA VAL A 104 -14.26 0.78 16.74
C VAL A 104 -15.47 1.40 17.42
N ASP A 105 -15.42 1.53 18.75
CA ASP A 105 -16.57 1.94 19.57
C ASP A 105 -16.62 3.46 19.82
N ASP A 106 -15.65 4.21 19.29
CA ASP A 106 -15.52 5.66 19.44
C ASP A 106 -15.63 6.15 20.90
N SER A 107 -15.01 5.41 21.84
CA SER A 107 -15.13 5.67 23.27
C SER A 107 -14.63 7.05 23.72
N LEU A 108 -13.89 7.76 22.85
CA LEU A 108 -13.38 9.11 23.09
C LEU A 108 -14.06 10.20 22.24
N GLY A 109 -14.99 9.84 21.34
CA GLY A 109 -15.64 10.79 20.42
C GLY A 109 -14.68 11.42 19.41
N LEU A 110 -13.62 10.70 19.02
CA LEU A 110 -12.57 11.20 18.12
C LEU A 110 -12.73 10.74 16.67
N ALA A 111 -13.60 9.76 16.40
CA ALA A 111 -13.70 9.12 15.08
C ALA A 111 -13.85 10.13 13.93
N ALA A 112 -14.79 11.07 14.05
CA ALA A 112 -15.05 12.07 13.01
C ALA A 112 -13.87 13.03 12.78
N GLU A 113 -13.12 13.37 13.83
CA GLU A 113 -11.91 14.20 13.72
C GLU A 113 -10.79 13.45 13.00
N LEU A 114 -10.56 12.20 13.41
CA LEU A 114 -9.54 11.34 12.82
C LEU A 114 -9.82 11.10 11.33
N GLU A 115 -11.06 10.78 10.96
CA GLU A 115 -11.46 10.59 9.57
C GLU A 115 -11.22 11.84 8.71
N ARG A 116 -11.62 13.03 9.21
CA ARG A 116 -11.41 14.29 8.49
C ARG A 116 -9.93 14.62 8.28
N ARG A 117 -9.07 14.31 9.25
CA ARG A 117 -7.62 14.50 9.12
C ARG A 117 -7.02 13.56 8.09
N MET A 118 -7.44 12.31 8.08
CA MET A 118 -7.00 11.36 7.06
C MET A 118 -7.43 11.83 5.67
N GLU A 119 -8.68 12.27 5.51
CA GLU A 119 -9.19 12.81 4.24
C GLU A 119 -8.36 14.02 3.77
N HIS A 120 -7.95 14.90 4.68
CA HIS A 120 -7.05 16.01 4.34
C HIS A 120 -5.67 15.53 3.87
N ILE A 121 -5.07 14.54 4.52
CA ILE A 121 -3.77 13.96 4.09
C ILE A 121 -3.90 13.32 2.71
N ILE A 122 -4.95 12.54 2.49
CA ILE A 122 -5.22 11.90 1.18
C ILE A 122 -5.43 12.97 0.11
N GLY A 123 -6.25 14.00 0.39
CA GLY A 123 -6.57 15.06 -0.57
C GLY A 123 -5.40 15.98 -0.92
N THR A 124 -4.39 16.06 -0.05
CA THR A 124 -3.18 16.85 -0.26
C THR A 124 -1.97 16.02 -0.72
N TYR A 125 -2.11 14.69 -0.79
CA TYR A 125 -1.00 13.81 -1.14
C TYR A 125 -0.52 14.07 -2.57
N GLN A 126 0.78 14.39 -2.69
CA GLN A 126 1.49 14.45 -3.95
C GLN A 126 2.54 13.34 -3.99
N ASP A 127 2.49 12.54 -5.07
CA ASP A 127 3.49 11.52 -5.32
C ASP A 127 4.75 12.17 -5.90
N GLU A 128 5.75 12.38 -5.03
CA GLU A 128 7.03 12.99 -5.38
C GLU A 128 7.81 12.16 -6.41
N TRP A 129 7.66 10.83 -6.40
CA TRP A 129 8.32 9.95 -7.36
C TRP A 129 7.66 10.01 -8.73
N ARG A 130 6.32 10.04 -8.77
CA ARG A 130 5.61 10.30 -10.03
C ARG A 130 5.99 11.66 -10.59
N THR A 131 6.03 12.69 -9.74
CA THR A 131 6.46 14.03 -10.12
C THR A 131 7.89 14.01 -10.67
N ALA A 132 8.80 13.29 -10.01
CA ALA A 132 10.19 13.13 -10.45
C ALA A 132 10.33 12.38 -11.77
N VAL A 133 9.48 11.36 -12.01
CA VAL A 133 9.46 10.58 -13.25
C VAL A 133 8.81 11.35 -14.38
N GLU A 134 7.82 12.19 -14.15
CA GLU A 134 7.10 12.92 -15.19
C GLU A 134 7.79 14.24 -15.57
N ASN A 135 8.50 14.89 -14.63
CA ASN A 135 9.20 16.15 -14.85
C ASN A 135 10.61 15.92 -15.46
N PRO A 136 10.87 16.36 -16.71
CA PRO A 136 12.18 16.20 -17.37
C PRO A 136 13.35 16.83 -16.61
N GLU A 137 13.13 17.95 -15.93
CA GLU A 137 14.19 18.66 -15.19
C GLU A 137 14.52 17.97 -13.85
N VAL A 138 13.54 17.33 -13.22
CA VAL A 138 13.77 16.53 -12.00
C VAL A 138 14.42 15.19 -12.36
N ARG A 139 13.99 14.54 -13.46
CA ARG A 139 14.65 13.32 -13.99
C ARG A 139 16.14 13.51 -14.23
N LYS A 140 16.56 14.65 -14.78
CA LYS A 140 17.98 14.97 -15.01
C LYS A 140 18.82 14.91 -13.73
N ARG A 141 18.25 15.27 -12.58
CA ARG A 141 18.95 15.21 -11.27
C ARG A 141 19.27 13.77 -10.82
N PHE A 142 18.55 12.78 -11.34
CA PHE A 142 18.75 11.36 -11.02
C PHE A 142 19.59 10.61 -12.07
N GLN A 143 19.98 11.24 -13.18
CA GLN A 143 20.80 10.62 -14.22
C GLN A 143 22.22 10.26 -13.76
N THR A 144 22.75 10.95 -12.74
CA THR A 144 24.13 10.80 -12.25
C THR A 144 24.44 9.39 -11.69
N TYR A 145 23.41 8.62 -11.31
CA TYR A 145 23.60 7.32 -10.67
C TYR A 145 23.28 6.11 -11.55
N ILE A 146 22.52 6.26 -12.64
CA ILE A 146 22.01 5.09 -13.38
C ILE A 146 22.79 4.82 -14.67
N ASN A 147 23.40 5.81 -15.33
CA ASN A 147 24.16 5.59 -16.58
C ASN A 147 25.23 6.66 -16.86
N ALA A 148 25.83 7.27 -15.84
CA ALA A 148 27.05 8.05 -16.11
C ALA A 148 28.13 7.07 -16.57
N GLY A 149 28.66 7.23 -17.78
CA GLY A 149 29.80 6.43 -18.22
C GLY A 149 30.97 6.63 -17.26
N ALA A 150 31.83 5.62 -17.08
CA ALA A 150 32.97 5.69 -16.16
C ALA A 150 33.86 6.95 -16.34
N ASN A 151 33.80 7.61 -17.50
CA ASN A 151 34.52 8.84 -17.80
C ASN A 151 33.90 10.10 -17.15
N GLU A 152 32.62 10.06 -16.74
CA GLU A 152 31.90 11.20 -16.13
C GLU A 152 31.86 11.12 -14.60
N GLN A 153 32.00 9.92 -14.02
CA GLN A 153 32.21 9.70 -12.58
C GLN A 153 33.69 9.82 -12.22
N ALA A 154 34.30 10.98 -12.51
CA ALA A 154 35.65 11.28 -12.06
C ALA A 154 35.64 11.76 -10.59
N ASP A 155 35.29 10.87 -9.65
CA ASP A 155 35.80 11.03 -8.29
C ASP A 155 37.30 10.66 -8.35
N PRO A 156 38.23 11.60 -8.10
CA PRO A 156 39.67 11.34 -8.20
C PRO A 156 40.16 10.23 -7.27
N HIS A 157 39.35 9.81 -6.28
CA HIS A 157 39.67 8.74 -5.34
C HIS A 157 39.14 7.36 -5.72
N ILE A 158 38.24 7.24 -6.71
CA ILE A 158 37.64 5.96 -7.10
C ILE A 158 38.04 5.63 -8.53
N GLN A 159 38.97 4.67 -8.65
CA GLN A 159 39.40 4.13 -9.94
C GLN A 159 38.61 2.86 -10.26
N PHE A 160 38.21 2.68 -11.51
CA PHE A 160 37.40 1.54 -11.96
C PHE A 160 38.19 0.61 -12.89
N THR A 161 37.83 -0.68 -12.91
CA THR A 161 38.32 -1.69 -13.85
C THR A 161 37.17 -2.48 -14.45
N THR A 162 37.41 -3.17 -15.56
CA THR A 162 36.43 -4.03 -16.21
C THR A 162 36.80 -5.50 -15.98
N GLU A 163 35.90 -6.24 -15.35
CA GLU A 163 36.03 -7.69 -15.16
C GLU A 163 34.85 -8.40 -15.82
N ARG A 164 35.14 -9.28 -16.79
CA ARG A 164 34.12 -10.05 -17.54
C ARG A 164 33.02 -9.18 -18.15
N GLY A 165 33.36 -7.98 -18.58
CA GLY A 165 32.44 -7.04 -19.24
C GLY A 165 31.59 -6.19 -18.29
N GLN A 166 31.74 -6.33 -16.97
CA GLN A 166 31.12 -5.45 -15.99
C GLN A 166 32.15 -4.49 -15.37
N ILE A 167 31.74 -3.25 -15.18
CA ILE A 167 32.55 -2.21 -14.54
C ILE A 167 32.44 -2.39 -13.03
N ARG A 168 33.58 -2.46 -12.35
CA ARG A 168 33.66 -2.46 -10.88
C ARG A 168 34.74 -1.51 -10.39
N PRO A 169 34.63 -0.96 -9.17
CA PRO A 169 35.74 -0.23 -8.56
C PRO A 169 36.96 -1.15 -8.34
N LEU A 170 38.16 -0.57 -8.40
CA LEU A 170 39.39 -1.25 -7.99
C LEU A 170 39.31 -1.60 -6.51
N THR A 171 39.82 -2.77 -6.16
CA THR A 171 40.03 -3.16 -4.76
C THR A 171 41.24 -2.41 -4.17
N GLU A 172 41.34 -2.33 -2.85
CA GLU A 172 42.46 -1.68 -2.15
C GLU A 172 43.83 -2.25 -2.56
N ALA A 173 43.90 -3.56 -2.82
CA ALA A 173 45.13 -4.22 -3.27
C ALA A 173 45.52 -3.84 -4.71
N GLU A 174 44.55 -3.52 -5.57
CA GLU A 174 44.78 -3.13 -6.96
C GLU A 174 45.14 -1.65 -7.09
N THR A 175 44.62 -0.80 -6.20
CA THR A 175 44.96 0.65 -6.13
C THR A 175 46.40 0.88 -5.69
N PHE A 176 46.97 0.01 -4.84
CA PHE A 176 48.35 0.12 -4.36
C PHE A 176 49.42 -0.43 -5.33
N ARG A 177 49.05 -1.25 -6.32
CA ARG A 177 49.98 -1.78 -7.33
C ARG A 177 50.07 -0.85 -8.55
N ARG A 178 50.73 0.30 -8.41
CA ARG A 178 51.25 0.99 -9.61
C ARG A 178 52.50 0.25 -10.10
N PRO A 179 52.64 -0.05 -11.41
CA PRO A 179 53.88 -0.61 -11.94
C PRO A 179 54.98 0.46 -11.87
N HIS A 180 56.14 0.10 -11.32
CA HIS A 180 57.37 0.85 -11.52
C HIS A 180 57.64 0.93 -13.03
N SER A 181 57.75 2.16 -13.56
CA SER A 181 58.32 2.43 -14.86
C SER A 181 59.78 1.96 -14.87
N ASN A 182 60.08 0.89 -15.60
CA ASN A 182 61.44 0.63 -16.07
C ASN A 182 61.65 1.44 -17.35
N GLY A 183 62.78 2.15 -17.40
CA GLY A 183 63.21 2.98 -18.53
C GLY A 183 63.67 2.19 -19.75
#